data_AF-A0A2J8NPF2-F1
#
_entry.id   AF-A0A2J8NPF2-F1
#
_cell.length_a   1.000
_cell.length_b   1.000
_cell.length_c   1.000
_cell.angle_alpha   90.00
_cell.angle_beta   90.00
_cell.angle_gamma   90.00
#
_symmetry.space_group_name_H-M   'P 1'
#
loop_
_entity.id
_entity.type
_entity.pdbx_description
1 polymer ?
#
loop_
_entity_poly.entity_id
_entity_poly.type
_entity_poly.pdbx_seq_one_letter_code
_entity_poly.pdbx_strand_id
1 'polypeptide(L)'
;MSTEAQRVDDSPSTSGGSSDGDQRESVQQEPEREQVQPKKKEGKISSKTAAKLSTSAKRIQKELAEITLDPPPNCSAGPKGDNIYEWRSTILGPPGSVYEGGVFFLDITFSPDYPFKPPKVTFRTRIYHCNINSQGVICLDILKDNWSPALTISKVLLSICSLLTDCNPGDFEAWPALPPSQLKWNLLP
;
A
#
# COMPACT_ATOMS: atom_id res chain seq x y z
N MET A 1 -46.02 -16.99 40.62
CA MET A 1 -46.71 -16.84 39.33
C MET A 1 -45.61 -16.90 38.27
N SER A 2 -45.18 -18.09 37.85
CA SER A 2 -45.82 -19.02 36.89
C SER A 2 -45.30 -18.73 35.47
N THR A 3 -44.31 -19.42 34.89
CA THR A 3 -44.09 -20.87 34.57
C THR A 3 -44.62 -21.28 33.19
N GLU A 4 -43.73 -21.44 32.21
CA GLU A 4 -43.71 -22.38 31.04
C GLU A 4 -42.57 -21.92 30.08
N ALA A 5 -41.71 -22.71 29.42
CA ALA A 5 -41.67 -24.13 29.00
C ALA A 5 -42.55 -24.43 27.75
N GLN A 6 -42.20 -25.27 26.75
CA GLN A 6 -41.04 -26.15 26.47
C GLN A 6 -41.03 -26.56 24.96
N ARG A 7 -40.23 -27.59 24.58
CA ARG A 7 -40.02 -28.25 23.24
C ARG A 7 -38.89 -27.60 22.41
N VAL A 8 -37.86 -28.26 21.87
CA VAL A 8 -37.43 -29.68 21.69
C VAL A 8 -38.26 -30.65 20.82
N ASP A 9 -37.72 -30.89 19.62
CA ASP A 9 -37.69 -32.08 18.74
C ASP A 9 -36.29 -31.99 18.05
N ASP A 10 -35.35 -32.94 17.96
CA ASP A 10 -35.26 -34.40 17.71
C ASP A 10 -34.99 -34.78 16.22
N SER A 11 -34.38 -35.96 16.00
CA SER A 11 -33.65 -36.43 14.79
C SER A 11 -34.45 -37.58 14.08
N PRO A 12 -33.95 -38.43 13.14
CA PRO A 12 -32.59 -38.62 12.57
C PRO A 12 -32.52 -38.90 11.04
N SER A 13 -31.41 -39.51 10.60
CA SER A 13 -31.04 -39.85 9.21
C SER A 13 -31.87 -40.94 8.52
N THR A 14 -31.75 -41.02 7.19
CA THR A 14 -32.10 -42.21 6.37
C THR A 14 -30.88 -42.74 5.62
N SER A 15 -30.93 -44.00 5.14
CA SER A 15 -29.79 -44.75 4.62
C SER A 15 -30.19 -45.81 3.57
N GLY A 16 -29.20 -46.34 2.82
CA GLY A 16 -29.36 -47.42 1.83
C GLY A 16 -29.57 -46.92 0.39
N GLY A 17 -29.17 -47.67 -0.65
CA GLY A 17 -28.50 -48.99 -0.64
C GLY A 17 -28.03 -49.44 -2.03
N SER A 18 -27.48 -50.67 -2.08
CA SER A 18 -26.93 -51.36 -3.27
C SER A 18 -28.02 -51.74 -4.32
N SER A 19 -27.77 -52.40 -5.48
CA SER A 19 -26.71 -53.36 -5.83
C SER A 19 -26.62 -53.65 -7.35
N ASP A 20 -25.47 -54.22 -7.76
CA ASP A 20 -25.22 -55.25 -8.81
C ASP A 20 -25.89 -55.25 -10.21
N GLY A 21 -25.12 -55.63 -11.24
CA GLY A 21 -25.60 -55.79 -12.62
C GLY A 21 -24.54 -56.19 -13.66
N ASP A 22 -23.88 -57.34 -13.49
CA ASP A 22 -22.84 -57.85 -14.41
C ASP A 22 -23.44 -58.64 -15.60
N GLN A 23 -23.03 -58.32 -16.84
CA GLN A 23 -22.77 -59.33 -17.89
C GLN A 23 -22.00 -58.77 -19.11
N ARG A 24 -21.55 -59.70 -19.98
CA ARG A 24 -20.44 -59.54 -20.95
C ARG A 24 -20.87 -59.52 -22.42
N GLU A 25 -19.87 -59.23 -23.26
CA GLU A 25 -19.55 -59.74 -24.63
C GLU A 25 -19.43 -58.64 -25.71
N SER A 26 -18.47 -58.66 -26.66
CA SER A 26 -17.18 -59.38 -26.78
C SER A 26 -16.38 -58.87 -28.01
N VAL A 27 -15.03 -58.82 -27.96
CA VAL A 27 -14.04 -59.09 -29.07
C VAL A 27 -14.26 -58.37 -30.43
N GLN A 28 -13.36 -57.59 -31.06
CA GLN A 28 -11.88 -57.33 -31.00
C GLN A 28 -11.61 -55.92 -31.66
N GLN A 29 -10.43 -55.36 -32.02
CA GLN A 29 -8.98 -55.70 -32.06
C GLN A 29 -8.15 -54.37 -32.02
N GLU A 30 -6.81 -54.45 -32.00
CA GLU A 30 -5.86 -53.31 -32.09
C GLU A 30 -5.33 -53.06 -33.52
N PRO A 31 -4.58 -51.97 -33.80
CA PRO A 31 -3.12 -52.02 -33.58
C PRO A 31 -2.47 -50.76 -32.95
N GLU A 32 -1.21 -50.95 -32.56
CA GLU A 32 -0.29 -50.07 -31.80
C GLU A 32 -0.20 -48.58 -32.19
N ARG A 33 0.05 -47.71 -31.18
CA ARG A 33 1.00 -46.59 -31.36
C ARG A 33 1.75 -46.15 -30.09
N GLU A 34 2.92 -46.77 -29.88
CA GLU A 34 4.19 -46.16 -29.45
C GLU A 34 4.18 -45.09 -28.32
N GLN A 35 4.70 -45.47 -27.13
CA GLN A 35 4.98 -44.53 -26.03
C GLN A 35 6.20 -43.63 -26.32
N VAL A 36 5.99 -42.48 -26.94
CA VAL A 36 7.07 -41.49 -27.16
C VAL A 36 7.36 -40.68 -25.89
N GLN A 37 8.41 -41.04 -25.16
CA GLN A 37 8.98 -40.21 -24.10
C GLN A 37 9.55 -38.90 -24.67
N PRO A 38 9.16 -37.71 -24.18
CA PRO A 38 9.86 -36.46 -24.48
C PRO A 38 11.25 -36.46 -23.81
N LYS A 39 12.28 -36.91 -24.54
CA LYS A 39 13.67 -36.87 -24.07
C LYS A 39 14.06 -35.45 -23.64
N LYS A 40 14.76 -35.34 -22.51
CA LYS A 40 15.39 -34.11 -22.02
C LYS A 40 16.05 -33.34 -23.16
N LYS A 41 15.69 -32.06 -23.34
CA LYS A 41 16.66 -31.04 -23.74
C LYS A 41 17.02 -30.23 -22.50
N GLU A 42 18.26 -30.38 -22.05
CA GLU A 42 18.75 -29.71 -20.83
C GLU A 42 19.04 -28.23 -21.10
N GLY A 43 17.97 -27.44 -21.22
CA GLY A 43 18.04 -26.00 -21.07
C GLY A 43 18.50 -25.68 -19.66
N LYS A 44 19.79 -25.36 -19.48
CA LYS A 44 20.37 -24.89 -18.22
C LYS A 44 19.82 -23.51 -17.84
N ILE A 45 18.57 -23.47 -17.38
CA ILE A 45 18.08 -22.37 -16.53
C ILE A 45 18.84 -22.51 -15.20
N SER A 46 19.98 -21.84 -15.13
CA SER A 46 20.82 -21.81 -13.94
C SER A 46 20.01 -21.19 -12.79
N SER A 47 19.61 -22.01 -11.82
CA SER A 47 18.96 -21.59 -10.56
C SER A 47 19.95 -20.93 -9.59
N LYS A 48 20.77 -20.01 -10.14
CA LYS A 48 21.54 -18.98 -9.46
C LYS A 48 21.07 -17.65 -10.08
N THR A 49 20.48 -16.72 -9.36
CA THR A 49 20.62 -16.47 -7.92
C THR A 49 19.29 -15.96 -7.35
N ALA A 50 18.90 -16.40 -6.15
CA ALA A 50 17.89 -15.66 -5.37
C ALA A 50 18.48 -14.28 -5.08
N ALA A 51 18.04 -13.27 -5.83
CA ALA A 51 18.75 -12.00 -5.94
C ALA A 51 18.97 -11.40 -4.54
N LYS A 52 20.24 -11.20 -4.16
CA LYS A 52 20.58 -10.57 -2.88
C LYS A 52 20.00 -9.16 -2.91
N LEU A 53 18.89 -8.96 -2.19
CA LEU A 53 18.21 -7.68 -2.07
C LEU A 53 19.23 -6.57 -1.81
N SER A 54 19.14 -5.51 -2.60
CA SER A 54 20.00 -4.33 -2.50
C SER A 54 19.92 -3.73 -1.09
N THR A 55 20.91 -2.92 -0.74
CA THR A 55 20.90 -2.16 0.52
C THR A 55 19.66 -1.28 0.63
N SER A 56 19.24 -0.63 -0.47
CA SER A 56 17.98 0.11 -0.56
C SER A 56 16.76 -0.79 -0.37
N ALA A 57 16.64 -1.92 -1.08
CA ALA A 57 15.50 -2.82 -0.94
C ALA A 57 15.34 -3.37 0.49
N LYS A 58 16.43 -3.77 1.14
CA LYS A 58 16.41 -4.22 2.55
C LYS A 58 15.99 -3.12 3.51
N ARG A 59 16.45 -1.89 3.29
CA ARG A 59 16.09 -0.73 4.09
C ARG A 59 14.59 -0.40 3.94
N ILE A 60 14.08 -0.40 2.72
CA ILE A 60 12.66 -0.17 2.40
C ILE A 60 11.78 -1.27 3.02
N GLN A 61 12.17 -2.55 2.94
CA GLN A 61 11.45 -3.66 3.57
C GLN A 61 11.43 -3.56 5.11
N LYS A 62 12.52 -3.11 5.73
CA LYS A 62 12.58 -2.87 7.19
C LYS A 62 11.58 -1.79 7.59
N GLU A 63 11.54 -0.68 6.87
CA GLU A 63 10.56 0.39 7.11
C GLU A 63 9.12 -0.03 6.81
N LEU A 64 8.89 -0.91 5.83
CA LEU A 64 7.56 -1.47 5.57
C LEU A 64 7.09 -2.31 6.76
N ALA A 65 7.96 -3.14 7.34
CA ALA A 65 7.64 -3.90 8.55
C ALA A 65 7.38 -2.98 9.75
N GLU A 66 8.19 -1.93 9.92
CA GLU A 66 8.02 -0.93 10.99
C GLU A 66 6.69 -0.18 10.87
N ILE A 67 6.36 0.38 9.70
CA ILE A 67 5.11 1.13 9.50
C ILE A 67 3.85 0.24 9.47
N THR A 68 4.00 -1.07 9.25
CA THR A 68 2.89 -2.04 9.38
C THR A 68 2.66 -2.44 10.84
N LEU A 69 3.70 -2.43 11.68
CA LEU A 69 3.63 -2.77 13.10
C LEU A 69 3.22 -1.57 13.97
N ASP A 70 3.75 -0.38 13.65
CA ASP A 70 3.53 0.89 14.36
C ASP A 70 3.27 2.01 13.34
N PRO A 71 2.04 2.10 12.78
CA PRO A 71 1.68 3.13 11.82
C PRO A 71 1.57 4.51 12.50
N PRO A 72 2.16 5.58 11.93
CA PRO A 72 2.05 6.91 12.52
C PRO A 72 0.58 7.38 12.60
N PRO A 73 0.21 8.19 13.60
CA PRO A 73 -1.16 8.66 13.78
C PRO A 73 -1.72 9.31 12.52
N ASN A 74 -2.98 9.01 12.20
CA ASN A 74 -3.69 9.48 11.00
C ASN A 74 -3.02 9.12 9.65
N CYS A 75 -2.01 8.24 9.65
CA CYS A 75 -1.23 7.88 8.47
C CYS A 75 -1.29 6.39 8.16
N SER A 76 -1.14 6.06 6.88
CA SER A 76 -0.73 4.73 6.41
C SER A 76 0.19 4.87 5.21
N ALA A 77 1.09 3.92 4.98
CA ALA A 77 1.79 3.79 3.69
C ALA A 77 2.21 2.34 3.41
N GLY A 78 2.35 2.02 2.13
CA GLY A 78 2.81 0.72 1.65
C GLY A 78 2.96 0.67 0.13
N PRO A 79 3.53 -0.40 -0.43
CA PRO A 79 3.78 -0.52 -1.87
C PRO A 79 2.50 -0.47 -2.70
N LYS A 80 2.57 0.10 -3.91
CA LYS A 80 1.43 0.22 -4.85
C LYS A 80 1.05 -1.11 -5.53
N GLY A 81 1.91 -2.13 -5.38
CA GLY A 81 1.92 -3.40 -6.10
C GLY A 81 3.30 -4.04 -5.94
N ASP A 82 3.75 -4.83 -6.91
CA ASP A 82 5.00 -5.62 -6.80
C ASP A 82 6.29 -4.78 -6.68
N ASN A 83 6.27 -3.51 -7.14
CA ASN A 83 7.42 -2.62 -7.05
C ASN A 83 7.56 -2.00 -5.65
N ILE A 84 8.45 -2.56 -4.82
CA ILE A 84 8.76 -2.02 -3.48
C ILE A 84 9.32 -0.58 -3.51
N TYR A 85 9.84 -0.08 -4.63
CA TYR A 85 10.33 1.29 -4.78
C TYR A 85 9.22 2.32 -5.06
N GLU A 86 7.95 1.88 -5.15
CA GLU A 86 6.79 2.75 -5.32
C GLU A 86 5.74 2.47 -4.26
N TRP A 87 5.54 3.43 -3.35
CA TRP A 87 4.53 3.35 -2.31
C TRP A 87 3.41 4.38 -2.54
N ARG A 88 2.26 4.09 -1.96
CA ARG A 88 1.22 5.09 -1.71
C ARG A 88 1.14 5.32 -0.22
N SER A 89 0.82 6.55 0.17
CA SER A 89 0.44 6.88 1.53
C SER A 89 -0.95 7.52 1.54
N THR A 90 -1.66 7.35 2.66
CA THR A 90 -2.88 8.09 2.97
C THR A 90 -2.65 8.84 4.27
N ILE A 91 -2.90 10.14 4.27
CA ILE A 91 -2.94 11.00 5.45
C ILE A 91 -4.39 11.45 5.64
N LEU A 92 -4.94 11.26 6.83
CA LEU A 92 -6.18 11.89 7.25
C LEU A 92 -5.85 13.30 7.75
N GLY A 93 -6.67 14.29 7.36
CA GLY A 93 -6.45 15.68 7.75
C GLY A 93 -6.41 15.87 9.27
N PRO A 94 -5.42 16.58 9.84
CA PRO A 94 -5.29 16.73 11.28
C PRO A 94 -6.54 17.34 11.92
N PRO A 95 -7.02 16.82 13.07
CA PRO A 95 -8.14 17.43 13.79
C PRO A 95 -7.74 18.82 14.31
N GLY A 96 -8.67 19.77 14.26
CA GLY A 96 -8.44 21.18 14.54
C GLY A 96 -7.80 21.98 13.39
N SER A 97 -7.42 21.33 12.28
CA SER A 97 -6.90 22.01 11.08
C SER A 97 -8.00 22.29 10.05
N VAL A 98 -7.73 23.21 9.11
CA VAL A 98 -8.61 23.45 7.95
C VAL A 98 -8.76 22.26 6.99
N TYR A 99 -8.02 21.16 7.25
CA TYR A 99 -8.05 19.93 6.48
C TYR A 99 -8.81 18.79 7.18
N GLU A 100 -9.34 19.00 8.40
CA GLU A 100 -10.03 17.98 9.20
C GLU A 100 -11.12 17.25 8.40
N GLY A 101 -11.20 15.94 8.58
CA GLY A 101 -12.10 15.06 7.81
C GLY A 101 -11.68 14.79 6.37
N GLY A 102 -10.68 15.52 5.84
CA GLY A 102 -10.09 15.28 4.53
C GLY A 102 -9.26 13.99 4.45
N VAL A 103 -9.20 13.39 3.27
CA VAL A 103 -8.39 12.19 2.98
C VAL A 103 -7.42 12.49 1.83
N PHE A 104 -6.13 12.53 2.17
CA PHE A 104 -5.08 12.94 1.25
C PHE A 104 -4.25 11.73 0.83
N PHE A 105 -4.25 11.42 -0.46
CA PHE A 105 -3.37 10.41 -1.04
C PHE A 105 -2.06 11.07 -1.48
N LEU A 106 -0.94 10.43 -1.13
CA LEU A 106 0.40 10.80 -1.56
C LEU A 106 1.02 9.62 -2.30
N ASP A 107 1.74 9.88 -3.39
CA ASP A 107 2.60 8.90 -4.04
C ASP A 107 4.05 9.12 -3.59
N ILE A 108 4.74 8.03 -3.23
CA ILE A 108 6.13 8.01 -2.74
C ILE A 108 6.96 7.15 -3.70
N THR A 109 8.13 7.64 -4.11
CA THR A 109 9.05 6.91 -4.99
C THR A 109 10.47 6.96 -4.43
N PHE A 110 11.07 5.79 -4.24
CA PHE A 110 12.43 5.64 -3.72
C PHE A 110 13.44 5.55 -4.87
N SER A 111 14.61 6.18 -4.73
CA SER A 111 15.76 5.93 -5.60
C SER A 111 16.42 4.58 -5.24
N PRO A 112 17.08 3.88 -6.19
CA PRO A 112 18.06 2.84 -5.87
C PRO A 112 19.13 3.27 -4.84
N ASP A 113 19.42 4.57 -4.75
CA ASP A 113 20.36 5.19 -3.80
C ASP A 113 19.82 5.33 -2.36
N TYR A 114 18.56 4.99 -2.09
CA TYR A 114 17.95 5.14 -0.77
C TYR A 114 18.71 4.29 0.29
N PRO A 115 19.01 4.79 1.51
CA PRO A 115 18.57 6.04 2.13
C PRO A 115 19.54 7.23 1.96
N PHE A 116 20.51 7.18 1.05
CA PHE A 116 21.49 8.26 0.86
C PHE A 116 20.94 9.46 0.07
N LYS A 117 19.84 9.27 -0.66
CA LYS A 117 19.02 10.35 -1.26
C LYS A 117 17.59 10.29 -0.69
N PRO A 118 16.90 11.43 -0.56
CA PRO A 118 15.51 11.47 -0.12
C PRO A 118 14.58 10.70 -1.07
N PRO A 119 13.44 10.19 -0.57
CA PRO A 119 12.37 9.68 -1.41
C PRO A 119 11.64 10.86 -2.05
N LYS A 120 11.21 10.73 -3.31
CA LYS A 120 10.30 11.70 -3.92
C LYS A 120 8.91 11.48 -3.34
N VAL A 121 8.35 12.49 -2.66
CA VAL A 121 6.99 12.48 -2.11
C VAL A 121 6.16 13.57 -2.79
N THR A 122 4.98 13.23 -3.29
CA THR A 122 4.06 14.17 -3.94
C THR A 122 2.61 13.88 -3.58
N PHE A 123 1.84 14.92 -3.26
CA PHE A 123 0.39 14.84 -3.10
C PHE A 123 -0.29 14.49 -4.42
N ARG A 124 -1.18 13.51 -4.37
CA ARG A 124 -2.06 13.08 -5.48
C ARG A 124 -3.47 13.62 -5.31
N THR A 125 -3.96 13.72 -4.08
CA THR A 125 -5.13 14.57 -3.77
C THR A 125 -4.73 16.03 -3.93
N ARG A 126 -5.50 16.82 -4.70
CA ARG A 126 -5.29 18.27 -4.78
C ARG A 126 -5.57 18.91 -3.42
N ILE A 127 -4.64 19.72 -2.95
CA ILE A 127 -4.71 20.44 -1.67
C ILE A 127 -4.33 21.90 -1.90
N TYR A 128 -4.96 22.82 -1.17
CA TYR A 128 -4.60 24.25 -1.17
C TYR A 128 -3.80 24.53 0.10
N HIS A 129 -2.48 24.65 -0.02
CA HIS A 129 -1.57 24.77 1.11
C HIS A 129 -0.36 25.61 0.74
N CYS A 130 0.09 26.50 1.64
CA CYS A 130 1.19 27.44 1.41
C CYS A 130 2.48 26.76 0.87
N ASN A 131 2.94 25.68 1.51
CA ASN A 131 4.12 24.91 1.09
C ASN A 131 3.84 23.75 0.10
N ILE A 132 2.68 23.67 -0.57
CA ILE A 132 2.38 22.60 -1.56
C ILE A 132 1.85 23.21 -2.86
N ASN A 133 2.53 22.94 -3.99
CA ASN A 133 2.13 23.54 -5.27
C ASN A 133 0.98 22.78 -5.97
N SER A 134 0.46 23.34 -7.07
CA SER A 134 -0.65 22.76 -7.86
C SER A 134 -0.35 21.39 -8.50
N GLN A 135 0.90 20.96 -8.51
CA GLN A 135 1.35 19.64 -8.97
C GLN A 135 1.61 18.67 -7.80
N GLY A 136 1.25 19.06 -6.57
CA GLY A 136 1.43 18.26 -5.36
C GLY A 136 2.87 18.16 -4.86
N VAL A 137 3.79 18.99 -5.38
CA VAL A 137 5.18 19.01 -4.89
C VAL A 137 5.23 19.77 -3.56
N ILE A 138 5.83 19.13 -2.56
CA ILE A 138 5.94 19.63 -1.19
C ILE A 138 7.24 20.44 -1.05
N CYS A 139 7.16 21.66 -0.52
CA CYS A 139 8.32 22.38 0.00
C CYS A 139 8.55 21.94 1.45
N LEU A 140 9.43 20.96 1.66
CA LEU A 140 9.85 20.50 2.97
C LEU A 140 11.38 20.30 2.93
N ASP A 141 12.08 20.86 3.90
CA ASP A 141 13.54 20.91 3.98
C ASP A 141 14.18 19.52 4.08
N ILE A 142 13.58 18.61 4.87
CA ILE A 142 14.04 17.24 5.01
C ILE A 142 13.87 16.40 3.73
N LEU A 143 13.10 16.86 2.73
CA LEU A 143 13.02 16.24 1.40
C LEU A 143 14.00 16.86 0.39
N LYS A 144 14.78 17.85 0.81
CA LYS A 144 15.79 18.56 0.04
C LYS A 144 17.15 18.47 0.77
N ASP A 145 17.63 19.61 1.27
CA ASP A 145 18.99 19.83 1.73
C ASP A 145 19.24 19.30 3.17
N ASN A 146 18.17 19.16 3.97
CA ASN A 146 18.23 18.60 5.33
C ASN A 146 17.89 17.10 5.37
N TRP A 147 17.90 16.38 4.23
CA TRP A 147 17.72 14.93 4.22
C TRP A 147 18.88 14.23 4.94
N SER A 148 18.55 13.40 5.93
CA SER A 148 19.50 12.51 6.60
C SER A 148 19.12 11.05 6.38
N PRO A 149 20.09 10.14 6.11
CA PRO A 149 19.83 8.69 6.04
C PRO A 149 19.23 8.08 7.32
N ALA A 150 19.21 8.79 8.45
CA ALA A 150 18.55 8.40 9.70
C ALA A 150 17.05 8.77 9.78
N LEU A 151 16.52 9.45 8.75
CA LEU A 151 15.09 9.66 8.56
C LEU A 151 14.44 8.42 7.93
N THR A 152 13.17 8.21 8.24
CA THR A 152 12.32 7.12 7.75
C THR A 152 11.03 7.68 7.16
N ILE A 153 10.30 6.89 6.37
CA ILE A 153 8.99 7.28 5.83
C ILE A 153 8.02 7.67 6.94
N SER A 154 7.99 6.94 8.06
CA SER A 154 7.13 7.31 9.20
C SER A 154 7.44 8.72 9.72
N LYS A 155 8.73 9.11 9.83
CA LYS A 155 9.13 10.47 10.21
C LYS A 155 8.75 11.50 9.15
N VAL A 156 8.93 11.20 7.86
CA VAL A 156 8.54 12.09 6.75
C VAL A 156 7.04 12.35 6.76
N LEU A 157 6.21 11.32 6.98
CA LEU A 157 4.75 11.46 7.06
C LEU A 157 4.31 12.27 8.29
N LEU A 158 4.96 12.06 9.45
CA LEU A 158 4.75 12.90 10.63
C LEU A 158 5.09 14.37 10.36
N SER A 159 6.24 14.66 9.73
CA SER A 159 6.61 16.04 9.35
C SER A 159 5.62 16.66 8.35
N ILE A 160 5.05 15.88 7.43
CA ILE A 160 3.99 16.35 6.53
C ILE A 160 2.69 16.61 7.32
N CYS A 161 2.34 15.80 8.31
CA CYS A 161 1.17 16.07 9.16
C CYS A 161 1.35 17.33 10.00
N SER A 162 2.53 17.56 10.58
CA SER A 162 2.85 18.82 11.26
C SER A 162 2.75 20.02 10.32
N LEU A 163 3.26 19.90 9.08
CA LEU A 163 3.16 20.94 8.07
C LEU A 163 1.70 21.30 7.73
N LEU A 164 0.79 20.32 7.70
CA LEU A 164 -0.66 20.54 7.49
C LEU A 164 -1.36 21.21 8.68
N THR A 165 -0.85 21.07 9.90
CA THR A 165 -1.36 21.80 11.07
C THR A 165 -0.80 23.22 11.10
N ASP A 166 0.52 23.34 10.97
CA ASP A 166 1.29 24.57 11.12
C ASP A 166 1.90 24.99 9.78
N CYS A 167 1.10 25.65 8.93
CA CYS A 167 1.62 26.35 7.75
C CYS A 167 2.70 27.35 8.18
N ASN A 168 3.88 27.32 7.54
CA ASN A 168 4.96 28.25 7.85
C ASN A 168 4.85 29.53 6.99
N PRO A 169 4.39 30.69 7.55
CA PRO A 169 4.29 31.94 6.81
C PRO A 169 5.67 32.61 6.56
N GLY A 170 6.76 32.10 7.13
CA GLY A 170 8.11 32.63 6.88
C GLY A 170 8.64 32.32 5.48
N ASP A 171 8.14 31.28 4.81
CA ASP A 171 8.58 30.85 3.47
C ASP A 171 7.90 31.67 2.33
N PHE A 172 7.11 32.69 2.68
CA PHE A 172 6.24 33.43 1.75
C PHE A 172 6.97 34.48 0.87
N GLU A 173 8.22 34.83 1.19
CA GLU A 173 9.02 35.75 0.35
C GLU A 173 9.27 35.20 -1.07
N ALA A 174 9.08 33.89 -1.28
CA ALA A 174 9.26 33.24 -2.58
C ALA A 174 8.06 33.38 -3.54
N TRP A 175 6.90 33.92 -3.11
CA TRP A 175 5.72 34.05 -3.99
C TRP A 175 5.35 35.51 -4.31
N PRO A 176 5.50 35.97 -5.57
CA PRO A 176 5.06 37.30 -5.97
C PRO A 176 3.53 37.41 -5.97
N ALA A 177 3.00 38.12 -4.97
CA ALA A 177 1.65 38.69 -4.88
C ALA A 177 0.52 37.87 -5.56
N LEU A 178 -0.08 36.92 -4.83
CA LEU A 178 -1.37 36.39 -5.23
C LEU A 178 -2.40 37.53 -5.30
N PRO A 179 -3.29 37.56 -6.33
CA PRO A 179 -4.28 38.61 -6.47
C PRO A 179 -5.29 38.59 -5.30
N PRO A 180 -5.89 39.74 -4.92
CA PRO A 180 -6.81 39.82 -3.78
C PRO A 180 -8.02 38.86 -3.82
N SER A 181 -8.36 38.32 -4.99
CA SER A 181 -9.37 37.24 -5.15
C SER A 181 -8.98 35.91 -4.51
N GLN A 182 -7.74 35.73 -4.05
CA GLN A 182 -7.29 34.58 -3.26
C GLN A 182 -7.02 34.92 -1.78
N LEU A 183 -7.14 36.19 -1.38
CA LEU A 183 -6.95 36.66 0.00
C LEU A 183 -8.24 36.63 0.84
N LYS A 184 -9.19 35.74 0.50
CA LYS A 184 -10.39 35.48 1.33
C LYS A 184 -10.10 34.46 2.43
N TRP A 185 -9.34 34.90 3.44
CA TRP A 185 -9.24 34.21 4.72
C TRP A 185 -9.40 35.22 5.87
N ASN A 186 -10.19 34.81 6.87
CA ASN A 186 -10.62 35.55 8.06
C ASN A 186 -11.67 36.66 7.81
N LEU A 187 -12.62 36.79 8.76
CA LEU A 187 -13.92 37.48 8.67
C LEU A 187 -14.90 36.82 7.67
N LEU A 188 -16.10 36.37 8.02
CA LEU A 188 -16.94 36.37 9.25
C LEU A 188 -17.95 35.19 9.13
N PRO A 189 -18.76 34.85 10.15
CA PRO A 189 -18.84 35.40 11.51
C PRO A 189 -18.17 34.55 12.59
#